data_AF-A0A7V6RKU5-F1
#
_entry.id   AF-A0A7V6RKU5-F1
#
_cell.length_a   1.000
_cell.length_b   1.000
_cell.length_c   1.000
_cell.angle_alpha   90.00
_cell.angle_beta   90.00
_cell.angle_gamma   90.00
#
_symmetry.space_group_name_H-M   'P 1'
#
loop_
_entity.id
_entity.type
_entity.pdbx_description
1 polymer ?
#
loop_
_entity_poly.entity_id
_entity_poly.type
_entity_poly.pdbx_seq_one_letter_code
_entity_poly.pdbx_strand_id
1 'polypeptide(L)'
;DELVANVEEEATLIIKDYSNHHDKTPEEILEGLLRTYEDDVSDSLVIARALGLGSSTSQLEQQVSPRGYRMLSKIPRIPPSIIENLVERFALLAHVQRASIEELDDVEGIGEVRARSIKNGLKRMQEQLLLEYMV
;
A
#
# COMPACT_ATOMS: atom_id res chain seq x y z
N ASP A 1 22.45 -5.03 7.71
CA ASP A 1 21.43 -6.10 7.71
C ASP A 1 20.05 -5.58 8.12
N GLU A 2 19.88 -4.96 9.31
CA GLU A 2 18.56 -4.46 9.75
C GLU A 2 18.01 -3.26 8.93
N LEU A 3 18.88 -2.33 8.51
CA LEU A 3 18.48 -1.21 7.64
C LEU A 3 17.98 -1.65 6.26
N VAL A 4 18.44 -2.80 5.78
CA VAL A 4 18.07 -3.34 4.45
C VAL A 4 16.76 -4.13 4.54
N ALA A 5 16.56 -4.89 5.62
CA ALA A 5 15.33 -5.65 5.85
C ALA A 5 14.07 -4.76 5.86
N ASN A 6 14.16 -3.58 6.47
CA ASN A 6 13.05 -2.61 6.47
C ASN A 6 12.71 -2.08 5.06
N VAL A 7 13.69 -2.02 4.15
CA VAL A 7 13.47 -1.53 2.78
C VAL A 7 12.73 -2.57 1.95
N GLU A 8 13.06 -3.85 2.11
CA GLU A 8 12.41 -4.96 1.39
C GLU A 8 10.93 -5.09 1.79
N GLU A 9 10.64 -4.97 3.09
CA GLU A 9 9.26 -4.99 3.60
C GLU A 9 8.45 -3.80 3.07
N GLU A 10 9.02 -2.59 3.07
CA GLU A 10 8.38 -1.41 2.49
C GLU A 10 8.14 -1.56 0.99
N ALA A 11 9.12 -2.08 0.24
CA ALA A 11 8.99 -2.31 -1.19
C ALA A 11 7.84 -3.31 -1.48
N THR A 12 7.75 -4.38 -0.69
CA THR A 12 6.68 -5.37 -0.76
C THR A 12 5.30 -4.73 -0.54
N LEU A 13 5.17 -3.85 0.46
CA LEU A 13 3.92 -3.14 0.74
C LEU A 13 3.54 -2.16 -0.39
N ILE A 14 4.53 -1.49 -0.99
CA ILE A 14 4.32 -0.63 -2.17
C ILE A 14 3.82 -1.46 -3.36
N ILE A 15 4.43 -2.62 -3.61
CA ILE A 15 3.99 -3.51 -4.69
C ILE A 15 2.55 -3.97 -4.45
N LYS A 16 2.19 -4.37 -3.22
CA LYS A 16 0.81 -4.71 -2.86
C LYS A 16 -0.17 -3.55 -3.10
N ASP A 17 0.26 -2.31 -2.83
CA ASP A 17 -0.57 -1.12 -3.01
C ASP A 17 -0.89 -0.81 -4.48
N TYR A 18 -0.01 -1.16 -5.42
CA TYR A 18 -0.09 -0.66 -6.80
C TYR A 18 -0.07 -1.72 -7.90
N SER A 19 0.32 -2.97 -7.61
CA SER A 19 0.41 -4.01 -8.64
C SER A 19 -0.96 -4.39 -9.20
N ASN A 20 -1.09 -4.46 -10.52
CA ASN A 20 -2.26 -4.99 -11.22
C ASN A 20 -2.10 -6.47 -11.61
N HIS A 21 -1.01 -7.12 -11.19
CA HIS A 21 -0.85 -8.55 -11.40
C HIS A 21 -1.76 -9.35 -10.45
N HIS A 22 -2.44 -10.35 -11.00
CA HIS A 22 -3.24 -11.32 -10.25
C HIS A 22 -2.55 -12.69 -10.16
N ASP A 23 -1.52 -12.89 -10.97
CA ASP A 23 -0.80 -14.14 -11.20
C ASP A 23 0.60 -14.15 -10.56
N LYS A 24 1.03 -13.04 -9.97
CA LYS A 24 2.35 -12.88 -9.36
C LYS A 24 2.26 -12.42 -7.92
N THR A 25 3.15 -12.93 -7.08
CA THR A 25 3.30 -12.43 -5.71
C THR A 25 4.12 -11.13 -5.69
N PRO A 26 3.98 -10.30 -4.64
CA PRO A 26 4.82 -9.11 -4.46
C PRO A 26 6.32 -9.41 -4.47
N GLU A 27 6.72 -10.55 -3.92
CA GLU A 27 8.12 -10.99 -3.84
C GLU A 27 8.67 -11.34 -5.22
N GLU A 28 7.88 -12.01 -6.07
CA GLU A 28 8.27 -12.31 -7.46
C GLU A 28 8.45 -11.03 -8.28
N ILE A 29 7.59 -10.03 -8.05
CA ILE A 29 7.70 -8.72 -8.71
C ILE A 29 8.95 -7.98 -8.23
N LEU A 30 9.22 -8.00 -6.92
CA LEU A 30 10.39 -7.34 -6.33
C LEU A 30 11.69 -7.96 -6.85
N GLU A 31 11.78 -9.30 -6.90
CA GLU A 31 12.92 -10.00 -7.45
C GLU A 31 13.16 -9.63 -8.92
N GLY A 32 12.10 -9.55 -9.73
CA GLY A 32 12.19 -9.11 -11.12
C GLY A 32 12.69 -7.66 -11.27
N LEU A 33 12.26 -6.77 -10.39
CA LEU A 33 12.73 -5.38 -10.35
C LEU A 33 14.21 -5.28 -10.00
N LEU A 34 14.67 -6.01 -8.98
CA LEU A 34 16.08 -6.02 -8.56
C LEU A 34 17.00 -6.52 -9.67
N ARG A 35 16.62 -7.60 -10.36
CA ARG A 35 17.37 -8.12 -11.52
C ARG A 35 17.49 -7.09 -12.65
N THR A 36 16.40 -6.37 -12.95
CA THR A 36 16.41 -5.35 -14.01
C THR A 36 17.27 -4.13 -13.64
N TYR A 37 17.39 -3.83 -12.34
CA TYR A 37 18.24 -2.76 -11.85
C TYR A 37 19.73 -3.13 -11.95
N GLU A 38 20.10 -4.39 -11.73
CA GLU A 38 21.47 -4.88 -11.95
C GLU A 38 21.93 -4.72 -13.41
N ASP A 39 21.00 -4.71 -14.36
CA ASP A 39 21.25 -4.42 -15.78
C ASP A 39 21.36 -2.90 -16.09
N ASP A 40 21.49 -2.04 -15.05
CA ASP A 40 21.57 -0.56 -15.11
C ASP A 40 20.34 0.14 -15.73
N VAL A 41 19.19 -0.54 -15.83
CA VAL A 41 17.95 0.04 -16.38
C VAL A 41 17.01 0.50 -15.27
N SER A 42 17.30 1.66 -14.69
CA SER A 42 16.38 2.36 -13.78
C SER A 42 15.47 3.33 -14.55
N ASP A 43 14.45 2.80 -15.21
CA ASP A 43 13.44 3.59 -15.92
C ASP A 43 12.07 3.45 -15.24
N SER A 44 11.38 4.57 -14.99
CA SER A 44 9.99 4.60 -14.52
C SER A 44 9.06 3.70 -15.36
N LEU A 45 9.35 3.55 -16.65
CA LEU A 45 8.62 2.65 -17.54
C LEU A 45 8.82 1.16 -17.22
N VAL A 46 10.01 0.78 -16.74
CA VAL A 46 10.29 -0.59 -16.27
C VAL A 46 9.46 -0.88 -15.01
N ILE A 47 9.45 0.04 -14.06
CA ILE A 47 8.67 -0.10 -12.83
C ILE A 47 7.17 -0.17 -13.15
N ALA A 48 6.67 0.70 -14.02
CA ALA A 48 5.28 0.70 -14.44
C ALA A 48 4.88 -0.63 -15.11
N ARG A 49 5.76 -1.21 -15.95
CA ARG A 49 5.52 -2.53 -16.56
C ARG A 49 5.52 -3.65 -15.53
N ALA A 50 6.48 -3.65 -14.60
CA ALA A 50 6.60 -4.66 -13.57
C ALA A 50 5.38 -4.68 -12.62
N LEU A 51 4.75 -3.52 -12.42
CA LEU A 51 3.52 -3.38 -11.63
C LEU A 51 2.24 -3.57 -12.47
N GLY A 52 2.32 -3.80 -13.78
CA GLY A 52 1.14 -3.91 -14.64
C GLY A 52 0.35 -2.59 -14.80
N LEU A 53 1.01 -1.44 -14.65
CA LEU A 53 0.43 -0.10 -14.76
C LEU A 53 0.48 0.47 -16.19
N GLY A 54 1.30 -0.12 -17.05
CA GLY A 54 1.39 0.31 -18.45
C GLY A 54 2.74 -0.02 -19.08
N SER A 55 2.82 0.11 -20.40
CA SER A 55 4.01 -0.16 -21.19
C SER A 55 4.45 1.02 -22.08
N SER A 56 3.69 2.13 -22.11
CA SER A 56 4.04 3.37 -22.82
C SER A 56 4.29 4.54 -21.87
N THR A 57 5.07 5.52 -22.33
CA THR A 57 5.37 6.75 -21.58
C THR A 57 4.13 7.57 -21.27
N SER A 58 3.13 7.57 -22.16
CA SER A 58 1.84 8.24 -21.93
C SER A 58 1.06 7.68 -20.74
N GLN A 59 1.29 6.42 -20.34
CA GLN A 59 0.64 5.83 -19.18
C GLN A 59 1.28 6.27 -17.86
N LEU A 60 2.50 6.82 -17.88
CA LEU A 60 3.16 7.36 -16.68
C LEU A 60 2.46 8.61 -16.14
N GLU A 61 1.64 9.28 -16.95
CA GLU A 61 0.84 10.43 -16.53
C GLU A 61 -0.47 10.02 -15.84
N GLN A 62 -0.82 8.74 -15.83
CA GLN A 62 -2.03 8.26 -15.19
C GLN A 62 -1.89 8.25 -13.67
N GLN A 63 -2.88 8.84 -13.00
CA GLN A 63 -2.93 8.82 -11.55
C GLN A 63 -3.31 7.42 -11.05
N VAL A 64 -2.50 6.88 -10.15
CA VAL A 64 -2.78 5.62 -9.44
C VAL A 64 -3.04 5.89 -7.97
N SER A 65 -3.92 5.11 -7.36
CA SER A 65 -4.27 5.21 -5.94
C SER A 65 -3.87 3.94 -5.20
N PRO A 66 -3.28 4.04 -3.99
CA PRO A 66 -2.89 2.86 -3.23
C PRO A 66 -4.11 2.12 -2.68
N ARG A 67 -3.99 0.80 -2.60
CA ARG A 67 -5.00 -0.06 -1.94
C ARG A 67 -5.08 0.15 -0.43
N GLY A 68 -3.96 0.42 0.23
CA GLY A 68 -3.86 0.79 1.64
C GLY A 68 -2.96 -0.10 2.50
N TYR A 69 -2.34 -1.14 1.94
CA TYR A 69 -1.48 -2.08 2.67
C TYR A 69 -0.41 -1.37 3.49
N ARG A 70 0.31 -0.43 2.87
CA ARG A 70 1.41 0.28 3.52
C ARG A 70 0.93 1.16 4.67
N MET A 71 -0.17 1.89 4.51
CA MET A 71 -0.64 2.80 5.56
C MET A 71 -1.33 2.04 6.70
N LEU A 72 -2.02 0.94 6.38
CA LEU A 72 -2.69 0.10 7.37
C LEU A 72 -1.67 -0.70 8.21
N SER A 73 -0.56 -1.16 7.63
CA SER A 73 0.49 -1.89 8.36
C SER A 73 1.21 -1.00 9.40
N LYS A 74 1.21 0.32 9.20
CA LYS A 74 1.75 1.28 10.18
C LYS A 74 0.85 1.47 11.41
N ILE A 75 -0.37 0.93 11.41
CA ILE A 75 -1.28 1.02 12.55
C ILE A 75 -0.94 -0.12 13.53
N PRO A 76 -0.56 0.19 14.78
CA PRO A 76 -0.10 -0.83 15.72
C PRO A 76 -1.22 -1.80 16.08
N ARG A 77 -0.86 -3.09 16.20
CA ARG A 77 -1.75 -4.20 16.60
C ARG A 77 -2.88 -4.52 15.61
N ILE A 78 -2.68 -4.19 14.33
CA ILE A 78 -3.56 -4.65 13.23
C ILE A 78 -2.89 -5.85 12.55
N PRO A 79 -3.46 -7.06 12.66
CA PRO A 79 -2.91 -8.25 12.00
C PRO A 79 -2.98 -8.14 10.46
N PRO A 80 -2.05 -8.78 9.72
CA PRO A 80 -2.07 -8.78 8.26
C PRO A 80 -3.39 -9.26 7.65
N SER A 81 -4.04 -10.29 8.22
CA SER A 81 -5.33 -10.79 7.74
C SER A 81 -6.44 -9.73 7.79
N ILE A 82 -6.41 -8.83 8.78
CA ILE A 82 -7.37 -7.73 8.86
C ILE A 82 -7.09 -6.67 7.79
N ILE A 83 -5.81 -6.45 7.45
CA ILE A 83 -5.43 -5.55 6.35
C ILE A 83 -5.94 -6.11 5.02
N GLU A 84 -5.76 -7.42 4.78
CA GLU A 84 -6.31 -8.09 3.59
C GLU A 84 -7.84 -7.89 3.52
N ASN A 85 -8.58 -8.15 4.60
CA ASN A 85 -10.04 -7.96 4.64
C ASN A 85 -10.47 -6.51 4.36
N LEU A 86 -9.72 -5.52 4.87
CA LEU A 86 -9.98 -4.10 4.61
C LEU A 86 -9.74 -3.75 3.14
N VAL A 87 -8.64 -4.21 2.58
CA VAL A 87 -8.30 -3.95 1.17
C VAL A 87 -9.32 -4.63 0.26
N GLU A 88 -9.72 -5.86 0.54
CA GLU A 88 -10.75 -6.57 -0.22
C GLU A 88 -12.10 -5.84 -0.15
N ARG A 89 -12.49 -5.33 1.02
CA ARG A 89 -13.76 -4.62 1.20
C ARG A 89 -13.79 -3.25 0.53
N PHE A 90 -12.74 -2.46 0.70
CA PHE A 90 -12.74 -1.03 0.35
C PHE A 90 -11.97 -0.71 -0.94
N ALA A 91 -11.17 -1.63 -1.45
CA ALA A 91 -10.32 -1.55 -2.64
C ALA A 91 -9.22 -0.47 -2.62
N LEU A 92 -9.50 0.73 -2.12
CA LEU A 92 -8.59 1.88 -2.08
C LEU A 92 -8.48 2.45 -0.68
N LEU A 93 -7.30 2.95 -0.33
CA LEU A 93 -7.03 3.58 0.96
C LEU A 93 -7.99 4.74 1.25
N ALA A 94 -8.29 5.53 0.22
CA ALA A 94 -9.19 6.67 0.34
C ALA A 94 -10.61 6.26 0.74
N HIS A 95 -11.05 5.03 0.41
CA HIS A 95 -12.33 4.49 0.86
C HIS A 95 -12.27 4.09 2.33
N VAL A 96 -11.21 3.40 2.76
CA VAL A 96 -11.00 3.07 4.19
C VAL A 96 -10.96 4.34 5.05
N GLN A 97 -10.30 5.39 4.58
CA GLN A 97 -10.23 6.68 5.27
C GLN A 97 -11.61 7.34 5.43
N ARG A 98 -12.49 7.20 4.43
CA ARG A 98 -13.84 7.80 4.44
C ARG A 98 -14.85 6.94 5.20
N ALA A 99 -14.64 5.63 5.29
CA ALA A 99 -15.54 4.67 5.93
C ALA A 99 -15.94 5.06 7.36
N SER A 100 -17.20 4.89 7.72
CA SER A 100 -17.71 5.09 9.08
C SER A 100 -17.15 4.04 10.04
N ILE A 101 -17.35 4.24 11.35
CA ILE A 101 -16.93 3.21 12.34
C ILE A 101 -17.75 1.94 12.14
N GLU A 102 -19.03 2.07 11.83
CA GLU A 102 -19.95 0.97 11.55
C GLU A 102 -19.52 0.19 10.30
N GLU A 103 -19.17 0.88 9.20
CA GLU A 103 -18.69 0.22 7.98
C GLU A 103 -17.37 -0.54 8.19
N LEU A 104 -16.50 -0.05 9.08
CA LEU A 104 -15.27 -0.73 9.46
C LEU A 104 -15.55 -1.90 10.41
N ASP A 105 -16.51 -1.78 11.32
CA ASP A 105 -16.93 -2.84 12.25
C ASP A 105 -17.52 -4.05 11.52
N ASP A 106 -18.25 -3.80 10.41
CA ASP A 106 -18.82 -4.82 9.54
C ASP A 106 -17.78 -5.69 8.80
N VAL A 107 -16.50 -5.30 8.81
CA VAL A 107 -15.42 -6.10 8.21
C VAL A 107 -15.01 -7.22 9.15
N GLU A 108 -14.89 -8.42 8.59
CA GLU A 108 -14.54 -9.63 9.34
C GLU A 108 -13.28 -9.43 10.20
N GLY A 109 -13.43 -9.63 11.51
CA GLY A 109 -12.34 -9.60 12.48
C GLY A 109 -11.95 -8.20 13.01
N ILE A 110 -12.63 -7.12 12.61
CA ILE A 110 -12.33 -5.76 13.12
C ILE A 110 -12.93 -5.56 14.51
N GLY A 111 -14.25 -5.51 14.64
CA GLY A 111 -14.87 -5.13 15.91
C GLY A 111 -14.67 -3.63 16.21
N GLU A 112 -15.62 -3.02 16.93
CA GLU A 112 -15.68 -1.58 17.15
C GLU A 112 -14.35 -0.96 17.67
N VAL A 113 -13.66 -1.68 18.57
CA VAL A 113 -12.38 -1.23 19.14
C VAL A 113 -11.29 -1.09 18.07
N ARG A 114 -11.17 -2.06 17.14
CA ARG A 114 -10.18 -1.95 16.06
C ARG A 114 -10.65 -0.96 15.01
N ALA A 115 -11.95 -0.86 14.72
CA ALA A 115 -12.50 0.15 13.80
C ALA A 115 -12.09 1.57 14.24
N ARG A 116 -12.28 1.89 15.53
CA ARG A 116 -11.81 3.17 16.12
C ARG A 116 -10.30 3.32 16.04
N SER A 117 -9.54 2.24 16.30
CA SER A 117 -8.07 2.25 16.23
C SER A 117 -7.56 2.55 14.82
N ILE A 118 -8.18 1.95 13.79
CA ILE A 118 -7.86 2.17 12.38
C ILE A 118 -8.17 3.61 11.99
N LYS A 119 -9.40 4.07 12.25
CA LYS A 119 -9.84 5.44 11.92
C LYS A 119 -8.93 6.49 12.55
N ASN A 120 -8.62 6.33 13.84
CA ASN A 120 -7.74 7.25 14.56
C ASN A 120 -6.28 7.14 14.09
N GLY A 121 -5.82 5.93 13.74
CA GLY A 121 -4.48 5.70 13.20
C GLY A 121 -4.25 6.46 11.90
N LEU A 122 -5.15 6.28 10.93
CA LEU A 122 -5.09 6.97 9.64
C LEU A 122 -5.20 8.49 9.81
N LYS A 123 -6.09 8.96 10.69
CA LYS A 123 -6.25 10.39 10.97
C LYS A 123 -4.96 11.01 11.53
N ARG A 124 -4.32 10.37 12.51
CA ARG A 124 -3.05 10.86 13.07
C ARG A 124 -1.94 10.96 12.03
N MET A 125 -1.84 9.98 11.12
CA MET A 125 -0.86 10.02 10.03
C MET A 125 -1.11 11.21 9.10
N GLN A 126 -2.37 11.49 8.77
CA GLN A 126 -2.73 12.65 7.96
C GLN A 126 -2.40 13.98 8.66
N GLU A 127 -2.68 14.08 9.96
CA GLU A 127 -2.35 15.26 10.77
C GLU A 127 -0.84 15.49 10.86
N GLN A 128 -0.04 14.43 11.00
CA GLN A 128 1.42 14.52 11.01
C GLN A 128 1.98 15.04 9.68
N LEU A 129 1.48 14.54 8.55
CA LEU A 129 1.85 15.03 7.22
C LEU A 129 1.51 16.52 7.06
N LEU A 130 0.31 16.94 7.46
CA LEU A 130 -0.08 18.35 7.38
C LEU A 130 0.82 19.26 8.22
N LEU A 131 1.21 18.82 9.42
CA LEU A 131 2.14 19.58 10.26
C LEU A 131 3.52 19.71 9.62
N GLU A 132 4.03 18.65 8.98
CA GLU A 132 5.33 18.68 8.28
C GLU A 132 5.33 19.68 7.12
N TYR A 133 4.23 19.79 6.36
CA TYR A 133 4.11 20.77 5.27
C TYR A 133 3.94 22.22 5.73
N MET A 134 3.64 22.46 7.01
CA MET A 134 3.44 23.80 7.57
C MET A 134 4.71 24.38 8.21
N VAL A 135 5.78 23.59 8.32
CA VAL A 135 7.08 23.97 8.92
C VAL A 135 8.10 24.20 7.81
#